data_AF-A0A2T0UK91-F1
#
_entry.id   AF-A0A2T0UK91-F1
#
_cell.length_a   1.000
_cell.length_b   1.000
_cell.length_c   1.000
_cell.angle_alpha   90.00
_cell.angle_beta   90.00
_cell.angle_gamma   90.00
#
_symmetry.space_group_name_H-M   'P 1'
#
loop_
_entity.id
_entity.type
_entity.pdbx_description
1 polymer ?
#
loop_
_entity_poly.entity_id
_entity_poly.type
_entity_poly.pdbx_seq_one_letter_code
_entity_poly.pdbx_strand_id
1 'polypeptide(L)'
;MPPALAPATEAMVELVQRDIDHSRQMIAHADTKASFLAAGAVPFAAVLLAAPSLTDPSTAVRVVAWVGSLLLILGIGCLGSVFWPRLPSGDIGIRAGANHSASEVADRARLLAGDKEAQLASYSKEQSVLSTLALIKFRFLRAAMICFALAAVLLLVAAAVFLF
;
A
#
# COMPACT_ATOMS: atom_id res chain seq x y z
N MET A 1 -23.74 -32.96 -27.62
CA MET A 1 -23.20 -31.64 -28.02
C MET A 1 -23.41 -30.69 -26.86
N PRO A 2 -22.37 -30.13 -26.22
CA PRO A 2 -22.55 -29.01 -25.33
C PRO A 2 -22.13 -27.69 -26.01
N PRO A 3 -23.04 -26.96 -26.68
CA PRO A 3 -22.79 -25.60 -27.12
C PRO A 3 -23.43 -24.62 -26.13
N ALA A 4 -22.71 -24.26 -25.07
CA ALA A 4 -23.16 -23.21 -24.14
C ALA A 4 -22.04 -22.53 -23.31
N LEU A 5 -20.77 -22.93 -23.44
CA LEU A 5 -19.68 -22.44 -22.57
C LEU A 5 -19.06 -21.11 -23.02
N ALA A 6 -19.07 -20.79 -24.32
CA ALA A 6 -18.48 -19.57 -24.86
C ALA A 6 -19.06 -18.25 -24.30
N PRO A 7 -20.40 -18.06 -24.16
CA PRO A 7 -20.93 -16.83 -23.57
C PRO A 7 -20.61 -16.69 -22.07
N ALA A 8 -20.40 -17.81 -21.37
CA ALA A 8 -20.08 -17.80 -19.94
C ALA A 8 -18.62 -17.37 -19.68
N THR A 9 -17.68 -17.84 -20.50
CA THR A 9 -16.26 -17.46 -20.35
C THR A 9 -16.01 -16.01 -20.72
N GLU A 10 -16.70 -15.46 -21.72
CA GLU A 10 -16.63 -14.04 -22.07
C GLU A 10 -17.14 -13.15 -20.93
N ALA A 11 -18.29 -13.47 -20.35
CA ALA A 11 -18.83 -12.73 -19.20
C ALA A 11 -17.90 -12.81 -17.98
N MET A 12 -17.25 -13.95 -17.74
CA MET A 12 -16.26 -14.10 -16.67
C MET A 12 -15.01 -13.25 -16.90
N VAL A 13 -14.50 -13.20 -18.14
CA VAL A 13 -13.34 -12.36 -18.49
C VAL A 13 -13.66 -10.88 -18.24
N GLU A 14 -14.84 -10.41 -18.65
CA GLU A 14 -15.27 -9.03 -18.43
C GLU A 14 -15.40 -8.71 -16.93
N LEU A 15 -15.98 -9.62 -16.15
CA LEU A 15 -16.11 -9.46 -14.70
C LEU A 15 -14.74 -9.35 -14.00
N VAL A 16 -13.80 -10.24 -14.33
CA VAL A 16 -12.44 -10.22 -13.77
C VAL A 16 -11.69 -8.96 -14.18
N GLN A 17 -11.84 -8.50 -15.43
CA GLN A 17 -11.26 -7.22 -15.87
C GLN A 17 -11.81 -6.04 -15.07
N ARG A 18 -13.13 -6.00 -14.84
CA ARG A 18 -13.76 -4.99 -14.00
C ARG A 18 -13.20 -5.00 -12.58
N ASP A 19 -12.97 -6.18 -12.00
CA ASP A 19 -12.38 -6.32 -10.67
C ASP A 19 -10.90 -5.91 -10.62
N ILE A 20 -10.14 -6.16 -11.68
CA ILE A 20 -8.77 -5.68 -11.85
C ILE A 20 -8.75 -4.15 -11.82
N ASP A 21 -9.62 -3.50 -12.58
CA ASP A 21 -9.70 -2.04 -12.63
C ASP A 21 -10.13 -1.46 -11.29
N HIS A 22 -11.09 -2.09 -10.62
CA HIS A 22 -11.47 -1.73 -9.25
C HIS A 22 -10.27 -1.85 -8.29
N SER A 23 -9.50 -2.94 -8.36
CA SER A 23 -8.31 -3.14 -7.53
C SER A 23 -7.24 -2.07 -7.78
N ARG A 24 -7.02 -1.68 -9.04
CA ARG A 24 -6.11 -0.59 -9.42
C ARG A 24 -6.55 0.75 -8.83
N GLN A 25 -7.85 1.07 -8.90
CA GLN A 25 -8.40 2.27 -8.27
C GLN A 25 -8.21 2.25 -6.75
N MET A 26 -8.42 1.11 -6.09
CA MET A 26 -8.22 0.97 -4.65
C MET A 26 -6.75 1.17 -4.24
N ILE A 27 -5.81 0.69 -5.05
CA ILE A 27 -4.37 0.94 -4.86
C ILE A 27 -4.08 2.45 -4.97
N ALA A 28 -4.60 3.12 -6.02
CA ALA A 28 -4.40 4.55 -6.21
C ALA A 28 -5.00 5.39 -5.07
N HIS A 29 -6.17 4.99 -4.55
CA HIS A 29 -6.76 5.63 -3.37
C HIS A 29 -5.90 5.43 -2.11
N ALA A 30 -5.30 4.24 -1.92
CA ALA A 30 -4.39 4.01 -0.81
C ALA A 30 -3.15 4.90 -0.90
N ASP A 31 -2.58 5.06 -2.11
CA ASP A 31 -1.40 5.92 -2.34
C ASP A 31 -1.71 7.40 -2.12
N THR A 32 -2.89 7.85 -2.56
CA THR A 32 -3.35 9.23 -2.33
C THR A 32 -3.52 9.49 -0.82
N LYS A 33 -4.16 8.57 -0.08
CA LYS A 33 -4.33 8.69 1.37
C LYS A 33 -2.99 8.66 2.11
N ALA A 34 -2.07 7.80 1.69
CA ALA A 34 -0.72 7.77 2.24
C ALA A 34 0.03 9.09 1.99
N SER A 35 -0.16 9.69 0.81
CA SER A 35 0.48 10.97 0.44
C SER A 35 -0.05 12.12 1.29
N PHE A 36 -1.37 12.19 1.48
CA PHE A 36 -1.97 13.17 2.38
C PHE A 36 -1.52 12.98 3.83
N LEU A 37 -1.51 11.73 4.31
CA LEU A 37 -1.05 11.43 5.67
C LEU A 37 0.43 11.79 5.85
N ALA A 38 1.29 11.48 4.87
CA ALA A 38 2.71 11.83 4.90
C ALA A 38 2.92 13.36 4.90
N ALA A 39 2.19 14.09 4.06
CA ALA A 39 2.28 15.54 3.96
C ALA A 39 1.94 16.24 5.30
N GLY A 40 0.99 15.70 6.06
CA GLY A 40 0.65 16.22 7.39
C GLY A 40 1.56 15.70 8.51
N ALA A 41 1.86 14.40 8.50
CA ALA A 41 2.56 13.75 9.60
C ALA A 41 4.06 14.07 9.63
N VAL A 42 4.72 14.24 8.49
CA VAL A 42 6.18 14.46 8.44
C VAL A 42 6.59 15.81 9.05
N PRO A 43 5.97 16.96 8.70
CA PRO A 43 6.29 18.23 9.33
C PRO A 43 5.99 18.23 10.83
N PHE A 44 4.87 17.62 11.22
CA PHE A 44 4.47 17.51 12.62
C PHE A 44 5.45 16.66 13.42
N ALA A 45 5.88 15.53 12.86
CA ALA A 45 6.90 14.67 13.47
C ALA A 45 8.25 15.41 13.60
N ALA A 46 8.65 16.18 12.59
CA ALA A 46 9.89 16.96 12.65
C ALA A 46 9.86 18.01 13.77
N VAL A 47 8.75 18.73 13.93
CA VAL A 47 8.57 19.71 15.02
C VAL A 47 8.60 19.03 16.38
N LEU A 48 7.90 17.91 16.55
CA LEU A 48 7.84 17.19 17.83
C LEU A 48 9.17 16.53 18.21
N LEU A 49 9.92 16.02 17.23
CA LEU A 49 11.26 15.46 17.45
C LEU A 49 12.31 16.53 17.79
N ALA A 50 12.07 17.79 17.41
CA ALA A 50 12.90 18.93 17.79
C ALA A 50 12.51 19.54 19.14
N ALA A 51 11.50 19.02 19.83
CA ALA A 51 10.96 19.63 21.04
C ALA A 51 11.92 19.51 22.23
N PRO A 52 12.05 20.57 23.08
CA PRO A 52 12.90 20.57 24.27
C PRO A 52 12.56 19.48 25.30
N SER A 53 11.33 18.97 25.27
CA SER A 53 10.85 17.87 26.11
C SER A 53 11.63 16.57 25.90
N LEU A 54 12.41 16.44 24.82
CA LEU A 54 13.31 15.29 24.58
C LEU A 54 14.69 15.47 25.21
N THR A 55 15.11 16.71 25.46
CA THR A 55 16.45 17.04 25.95
C THR A 55 16.51 17.25 27.45
N ASP A 56 15.44 17.76 28.08
CA ASP A 56 15.51 18.09 29.52
C ASP A 56 14.19 17.96 30.30
N PRO A 57 13.79 16.74 30.73
CA PRO A 57 12.78 16.65 31.79
C PRO A 57 13.07 15.58 32.85
N SER A 58 12.21 15.51 33.86
CA SER A 58 12.15 14.40 34.83
C SER A 58 12.12 13.03 34.14
N THR A 59 12.71 12.01 34.77
CA THR A 59 12.95 10.68 34.15
C THR A 59 11.70 10.07 33.50
N ALA A 60 10.52 10.28 34.08
CA ALA A 60 9.26 9.74 33.57
C ALA A 60 8.77 10.43 32.28
N VAL A 61 8.80 11.76 32.22
CA VAL A 61 8.38 12.54 31.04
C VAL A 61 9.29 12.24 29.85
N ARG A 62 10.60 12.08 30.11
CA ARG A 62 11.57 11.69 29.10
C ARG A 62 11.23 10.35 28.46
N VAL A 63 10.91 9.33 29.27
CA VAL A 63 10.54 8.00 28.77
C VAL A 63 9.29 8.09 27.88
N VAL A 64 8.25 8.81 28.31
CA VAL A 64 7.02 8.99 27.53
C VAL A 64 7.30 9.68 26.19
N ALA A 65 8.12 10.73 26.18
CA ALA A 65 8.49 11.44 24.96
C ALA A 65 9.29 10.57 23.98
N TRP A 66 10.22 9.74 24.49
CA TRP A 66 10.98 8.80 23.65
C TRP A 66 10.10 7.69 23.08
N VAL A 67 9.17 7.14 23.86
CA VAL A 67 8.20 6.14 23.35
C VAL A 67 7.32 6.75 22.25
N GLY A 68 6.82 7.97 22.46
CA GLY A 68 6.06 8.70 21.43
C GLY A 68 6.89 8.93 20.15
N SER A 69 8.16 9.28 20.30
CA SER A 69 9.09 9.49 19.18
C SER A 69 9.36 8.20 18.40
N LEU A 70 9.54 7.07 19.10
CA LEU A 70 9.69 5.76 18.46
C LEU A 70 8.44 5.38 17.66
N LEU A 71 7.25 5.66 18.19
CA LEU A 71 5.99 5.44 17.48
C LEU A 71 5.83 6.35 16.26
N LEU A 72 6.27 7.62 16.32
CA LEU A 72 6.33 8.50 15.14
C LEU A 72 7.21 7.89 14.05
N ILE A 73 8.43 7.48 14.39
CA ILE A 73 9.39 6.87 13.45
C ILE A 73 8.81 5.59 12.85
N LEU A 74 8.16 4.75 13.67
CA LEU A 74 7.53 3.52 13.21
C LEU A 74 6.35 3.82 12.26
N GLY A 75 5.55 4.84 12.56
CA GLY A 75 4.50 5.35 11.67
C GLY A 75 5.04 5.84 10.33
N ILE A 76 6.15 6.58 10.32
CA ILE A 76 6.84 7.02 9.10
C ILE A 76 7.35 5.82 8.31
N GLY A 77 7.95 4.82 8.96
CA GLY A 77 8.39 3.58 8.34
C GLY A 77 7.23 2.81 7.69
N CYS A 78 6.09 2.71 8.38
CA CYS A 78 4.87 2.13 7.82
C CYS A 78 4.36 2.92 6.60
N LEU A 79 4.38 4.25 6.64
CA LEU A 79 4.02 5.09 5.49
C LEU A 79 4.96 4.87 4.31
N GLY A 80 6.28 4.89 4.53
CA GLY A 80 7.28 4.62 3.49
C GLY A 80 7.07 3.25 2.83
N SER A 81 6.64 2.26 3.61
CA SER A 81 6.33 0.92 3.08
C SER A 81 5.09 0.88 2.18
N VAL A 82 4.19 1.87 2.24
CA VAL A 82 3.04 1.97 1.32
C VAL A 82 3.52 2.39 -0.07
N PHE A 83 4.47 3.33 -0.12
CA PHE A 83 5.07 3.83 -1.36
C PHE A 83 6.11 2.89 -1.96
N TRP A 84 6.69 2.00 -1.15
CA TRP A 84 7.71 1.08 -1.63
C TRP A 84 7.17 0.23 -2.80
N PRO A 85 7.83 0.25 -3.98
CA PRO A 85 7.37 -0.50 -5.14
C PRO A 85 7.47 -1.99 -4.84
N ARG A 86 6.32 -2.64 -4.67
CA ARG A 86 6.22 -4.09 -4.52
C ARG A 86 6.06 -4.70 -5.90
N LEU A 87 7.15 -5.23 -6.43
CA LEU A 87 7.11 -6.01 -7.65
C LEU A 87 6.84 -7.48 -7.29
N PRO A 88 5.62 -8.00 -7.52
CA PRO A 88 5.31 -9.40 -7.27
C PRO A 88 6.23 -10.29 -8.14
N SER A 89 6.69 -11.41 -7.57
CA SER A 89 7.41 -12.43 -8.33
C SER A 89 6.47 -13.14 -9.29
N GLY A 90 6.90 -13.34 -10.55
CA GLY A 90 6.21 -14.17 -11.53
C GLY A 90 5.98 -13.49 -12.88
N ASP A 91 5.14 -14.13 -13.71
CA ASP A 91 4.93 -13.81 -15.12
C ASP A 91 3.77 -12.83 -15.38
N ILE A 92 3.48 -11.92 -14.44
CA ILE A 92 2.39 -10.93 -14.59
C ILE A 92 2.86 -9.50 -14.28
N GLY A 93 2.16 -8.51 -14.83
CA GLY A 93 2.44 -7.08 -14.62
C GLY A 93 3.76 -6.61 -15.23
N ILE A 94 4.40 -5.61 -14.61
CA ILE A 94 5.63 -4.98 -15.13
C ILE A 94 6.75 -6.01 -15.36
N ARG A 95 6.89 -7.02 -14.49
CA ARG A 95 7.93 -8.05 -14.64
C ARG A 95 7.69 -9.00 -15.83
N ALA A 96 6.45 -9.18 -16.26
CA ALA A 96 6.12 -10.02 -17.40
C ALA A 96 6.58 -9.43 -18.74
N GLY A 97 6.68 -8.10 -18.80
CA GLY A 97 7.18 -7.37 -19.97
C GLY A 97 8.61 -6.85 -19.80
N ALA A 98 9.10 -6.73 -18.56
CA ALA A 98 10.47 -6.31 -18.30
C ALA A 98 11.46 -7.36 -18.85
N ASN A 99 12.50 -6.88 -19.54
CA ASN A 99 13.54 -7.71 -20.17
C ASN A 99 13.07 -8.57 -21.36
N HIS A 100 11.85 -8.36 -21.86
CA HIS A 100 11.36 -8.97 -23.09
C HIS A 100 11.36 -7.98 -24.24
N SER A 101 11.59 -8.47 -25.46
CA SER A 101 11.47 -7.63 -26.66
C SER A 101 10.00 -7.26 -26.92
N ALA A 102 9.76 -6.11 -27.59
CA ALA A 102 8.40 -5.69 -27.93
C ALA A 102 7.67 -6.74 -28.80
N SER A 103 8.40 -7.46 -29.66
CA SER A 103 7.89 -8.59 -30.44
C SER A 103 7.45 -9.76 -29.58
N GLU A 104 8.24 -10.16 -28.58
CA GLU A 104 7.87 -11.24 -27.66
C GLU A 104 6.60 -10.90 -26.88
N VAL A 105 6.48 -9.67 -26.41
CA VAL A 105 5.29 -9.19 -25.69
C VAL A 105 4.06 -9.21 -26.61
N ALA A 106 4.21 -8.76 -27.85
CA ALA A 106 3.12 -8.76 -28.84
C ALA A 106 2.68 -10.17 -29.22
N ASP A 107 3.61 -11.10 -29.41
CA ASP A 107 3.29 -12.49 -29.76
C ASP A 107 2.61 -13.21 -28.58
N ARG A 108 3.05 -12.95 -27.35
CA ARG A 108 2.38 -13.46 -26.14
C ARG A 108 0.96 -12.91 -26.00
N ALA A 109 0.77 -11.63 -26.30
CA ALA A 109 -0.56 -11.01 -26.30
C ALA A 109 -1.48 -11.60 -27.37
N ARG A 110 -0.96 -11.91 -28.56
CA ARG A 110 -1.71 -12.58 -29.64
C ARG A 110 -2.09 -14.02 -29.27
N LEU A 111 -1.17 -14.76 -28.65
CA LEU A 111 -1.44 -16.11 -28.15
C LEU A 111 -2.55 -16.10 -27.09
N LEU A 112 -2.50 -15.16 -26.15
CA LEU A 112 -3.57 -14.96 -25.17
C LEU A 112 -4.87 -14.53 -25.85
N ALA A 113 -4.84 -13.64 -26.84
CA ALA A 113 -6.04 -13.15 -27.54
C ALA A 113 -6.86 -14.29 -28.19
N GLY A 114 -6.19 -15.35 -28.65
CA GLY A 114 -6.83 -16.52 -29.27
C GLY A 114 -7.43 -17.53 -28.29
N ASP A 115 -7.10 -17.46 -26.99
CA ASP A 115 -7.53 -18.42 -25.98
C ASP A 115 -8.17 -17.70 -24.76
N LYS A 116 -9.49 -17.79 -24.68
CA LYS A 116 -10.29 -17.17 -23.61
C LYS A 116 -10.06 -17.81 -22.24
N GLU A 117 -9.75 -19.10 -22.18
CA GLU A 117 -9.45 -19.77 -20.91
C GLU A 117 -8.07 -19.33 -20.40
N ALA A 118 -7.09 -19.21 -21.29
CA ALA A 118 -5.78 -18.66 -20.95
C ALA A 118 -5.85 -17.18 -20.51
N GLN A 119 -6.70 -16.37 -21.16
CA GLN A 119 -6.99 -14.99 -20.71
C GLN A 119 -7.57 -14.97 -19.30
N LEU A 120 -8.61 -15.78 -19.05
CA LEU A 120 -9.26 -15.83 -17.74
C LEU A 120 -8.28 -16.24 -16.64
N ALA A 121 -7.43 -17.25 -16.89
CA ALA A 121 -6.40 -17.68 -15.96
C ALA A 121 -5.37 -16.57 -15.69
N SER A 122 -4.93 -15.86 -16.74
CA SER A 122 -3.99 -14.75 -16.63
C SER A 122 -4.57 -13.59 -15.81
N TYR A 123 -5.79 -13.15 -16.13
CA TYR A 123 -6.46 -12.07 -15.42
C TYR A 123 -6.80 -12.44 -13.98
N SER A 124 -7.23 -13.68 -13.70
CA SER A 124 -7.47 -14.13 -12.33
C SER A 124 -6.20 -14.07 -11.47
N LYS A 125 -5.04 -14.42 -12.06
CA LYS A 125 -3.74 -14.30 -11.39
C LYS A 125 -3.37 -12.85 -11.13
N GLU A 126 -3.60 -11.96 -12.10
CA GLU A 126 -3.37 -10.52 -11.94
C GLU A 126 -4.29 -9.94 -10.84
N GLN A 127 -5.58 -10.25 -10.84
CA GLN A 127 -6.55 -9.82 -9.85
C GLN A 127 -6.14 -10.25 -8.43
N SER A 128 -5.73 -11.50 -8.24
CA SER A 128 -5.25 -12.02 -6.95
C SER A 128 -4.06 -11.22 -6.43
N VAL A 129 -3.12 -10.88 -7.30
CA VAL A 129 -1.93 -10.12 -6.93
C VAL A 129 -2.25 -8.66 -6.63
N LEU A 130 -3.08 -8.00 -7.45
CA LEU A 130 -3.52 -6.63 -7.20
C LEU A 130 -4.33 -6.52 -5.90
N SER A 131 -5.24 -7.46 -5.66
CA SER A 131 -6.02 -7.52 -4.41
C SER A 131 -5.11 -7.68 -3.19
N THR A 132 -4.12 -8.59 -3.29
CA THR A 132 -3.12 -8.78 -2.23
C THR A 132 -2.32 -7.50 -1.98
N LEU A 133 -1.86 -6.82 -3.04
CA LEU A 133 -1.13 -5.56 -2.94
C LEU A 133 -1.97 -4.47 -2.28
N ALA A 134 -3.24 -4.34 -2.67
CA ALA A 134 -4.18 -3.40 -2.07
C ALA A 134 -4.35 -3.66 -0.56
N LEU A 135 -4.60 -4.92 -0.16
CA LEU A 135 -4.74 -5.31 1.24
C LEU A 135 -3.49 -4.96 2.06
N ILE A 136 -2.30 -5.29 1.54
CA ILE A 136 -1.05 -4.99 2.21
C ILE A 136 -0.88 -3.46 2.38
N LYS A 137 -1.15 -2.65 1.34
CA LYS A 137 -1.10 -1.18 1.43
C LYS A 137 -2.05 -0.65 2.51
N PHE A 138 -3.30 -1.11 2.54
CA PHE A 138 -4.26 -0.70 3.57
C PHE A 138 -3.85 -1.14 4.98
N ARG A 139 -3.24 -2.31 5.14
CA ARG A 139 -2.73 -2.78 6.44
C ARG A 139 -1.64 -1.86 6.98
N PHE A 140 -0.66 -1.49 6.16
CA PHE A 140 0.39 -0.56 6.56
C PHE A 140 -0.14 0.86 6.78
N LEU A 141 -1.10 1.32 5.98
CA LEU A 141 -1.76 2.60 6.20
C LEU A 141 -2.49 2.65 7.55
N ARG A 142 -3.22 1.59 7.92
CA ARG A 142 -3.87 1.48 9.24
C ARG A 142 -2.86 1.46 10.38
N ALA A 143 -1.79 0.68 10.24
CA ALA A 143 -0.72 0.63 11.23
C ALA A 143 -0.09 2.03 11.43
N ALA A 144 0.19 2.75 10.33
CA ALA A 144 0.72 4.11 10.39
C ALA A 144 -0.23 5.07 11.14
N MET A 145 -1.53 5.05 10.81
CA MET A 145 -2.53 5.88 11.51
C MET A 145 -2.58 5.61 13.02
N ILE A 146 -2.55 4.33 13.42
CA ILE A 146 -2.53 3.94 14.84
C ILE A 146 -1.26 4.47 15.52
N CYS A 147 -0.10 4.31 14.88
CA CYS A 147 1.18 4.78 15.43
C CYS A 147 1.19 6.30 15.60
N PHE A 148 0.73 7.06 14.60
CA PHE A 148 0.65 8.51 14.70
C PHE A 148 -0.34 8.98 15.76
N ALA A 149 -1.50 8.33 15.88
CA ALA A 149 -2.48 8.66 16.90
C ALA A 149 -1.92 8.45 18.31
N LEU A 150 -1.31 7.28 18.57
CA LEU A 150 -0.69 6.98 19.86
C LEU A 150 0.48 7.93 20.17
N ALA A 151 1.34 8.18 19.18
CA ALA A 151 2.45 9.11 19.34
C ALA A 151 1.99 10.53 19.67
N ALA A 152 0.96 11.03 18.98
CA ALA A 152 0.39 12.34 19.24
C ALA A 152 -0.13 12.46 20.67
N VAL A 153 -0.86 11.44 21.17
CA VAL A 153 -1.35 11.42 22.55
C VAL A 153 -0.18 11.45 23.55
N LEU A 154 0.82 10.59 23.38
CA LEU A 154 1.96 10.53 24.31
C LEU A 154 2.77 11.82 24.32
N LEU A 155 3.01 12.41 23.14
CA LEU A 155 3.78 13.66 23.02
C LEU A 155 3.00 14.86 23.55
N LEU A 156 1.67 14.89 23.38
CA LEU A 156 0.81 15.91 24.01
C LEU A 156 0.83 15.79 25.54
N VAL A 157 0.75 14.58 26.09
CA VAL A 157 0.84 14.35 27.54
C VAL A 157 2.20 14.78 28.06
N ALA A 158 3.30 14.41 27.39
CA ALA A 158 4.64 14.81 27.79
C ALA A 158 4.81 16.34 27.74
N ALA A 159 4.30 17.01 26.69
CA ALA A 159 4.35 18.46 26.57
C ALA A 159 3.49 19.17 27.63
N ALA A 160 2.30 18.67 27.92
CA ALA A 160 1.44 19.23 28.96
C ALA A 160 2.11 19.13 30.34
N VAL A 161 2.64 17.96 30.70
CA VAL A 161 3.33 17.76 31.99
C VAL A 161 4.60 18.60 32.08
N PHE A 162 5.27 18.90 30.96
CA PHE A 162 6.43 19.80 30.97
C PHE A 162 6.07 21.27 31.23
N LEU A 163 4.85 21.70 30.88
CA LEU A 163 4.39 23.09 31.02
C LEU A 163 3.81 23.42 32.42
N PHE A 164 3.55 22.41 33.26
CA PHE A 164 3.00 22.55 34.61
C PHE A 164 4.02 22.11 35.67
#